data_AF-A0A958LA72-F1
#
_entry.id   AF-A0A958LA72-F1
#
_cell.length_a   1.000
_cell.length_b   1.000
_cell.length_c   1.000
_cell.angle_alpha   90.00
_cell.angle_beta   90.00
_cell.angle_gamma   90.00
#
_symmetry.space_group_name_H-M   'P 1'
#
loop_
_entity.id
_entity.type
_entity.pdbx_description
1 polymer ?
#
loop_
_entity_poly.entity_id
_entity_poly.type
_entity_poly.pdbx_seq_one_letter_code
_entity_poly.pdbx_strand_id
1 'polypeptide(L)' 'AAKSTDLACENLMLALVAQGLACCPMEGYDEKRIKKVLKLNRHCHVVMGIGIGYEAEQGIYTEQFRIPRELVIKEV' A
#
# COMPACT_ATOMS: atom_id res chain seq x y z
N ALA A 1 -12.90 -9.54 3.73
CA ALA A 1 -12.93 -8.32 2.91
C ALA A 1 -11.60 -7.58 3.01
N ALA A 2 -11.27 -6.94 4.14
CA ALA A 2 -10.02 -6.18 4.30
C ALA A 2 -8.76 -6.94 3.85
N LYS A 3 -8.48 -8.12 4.40
CA LYS A 3 -7.32 -8.95 4.02
C LYS A 3 -7.23 -9.26 2.52
N SER A 4 -8.37 -9.52 1.87
CA SER A 4 -8.41 -9.80 0.43
C SER A 4 -8.14 -8.53 -0.39
N THR A 5 -8.62 -7.38 0.10
CA THR A 5 -8.33 -6.07 -0.49
C THR A 5 -6.85 -5.70 -0.28
N ASP A 6 -6.27 -5.96 0.89
CA ASP A 6 -4.84 -5.77 1.17
C ASP A 6 -3.98 -6.53 0.16
N LEU A 7 -4.29 -7.82 -0.06
CA LEU A 7 -3.61 -8.66 -1.04
C LEU A 7 -3.80 -8.14 -2.48
N ALA A 8 -4.99 -7.63 -2.82
CA ALA A 8 -5.22 -7.03 -4.13
C ALA A 8 -4.43 -5.72 -4.31
N CYS A 9 -4.29 -4.92 -3.24
CA CYS A 9 -3.48 -3.71 -3.24
C CYS A 9 -1.99 -4.04 -3.39
N GLU A 10 -1.48 -5.09 -2.75
CA GLU A 10 -0.12 -5.59 -2.97
C GLU A 10 0.13 -5.93 -4.45
N ASN A 11 -0.77 -6.72 -5.05
CA ASN A 11 -0.68 -7.07 -6.47
C ASN A 11 -0.69 -5.84 -7.38
N LEU A 12 -1.51 -4.82 -7.05
CA LEU A 12 -1.54 -3.56 -7.77
C LEU A 12 -0.19 -2.82 -7.66
N MET A 13 0.39 -2.75 -6.46
CA MET A 13 1.70 -2.11 -6.25
C MET A 13 2.81 -2.78 -7.07
N LEU A 14 2.85 -4.11 -7.08
CA LEU A 14 3.81 -4.86 -7.90
C LEU A 14 3.60 -4.61 -9.40
N ALA A 15 2.35 -4.55 -9.86
CA ALA A 15 2.03 -4.25 -11.25
C ALA A 15 2.46 -2.83 -11.66
N LEU A 16 2.27 -1.82 -10.80
CA LEU A 16 2.69 -0.45 -11.06
C LEU A 16 4.20 -0.34 -11.24
N VAL A 17 4.97 -0.96 -10.34
CA VAL A 17 6.44 -1.01 -10.44
C VAL A 17 6.88 -1.71 -11.73
N ALA A 18 6.22 -2.80 -12.11
CA ALA A 18 6.50 -3.50 -13.37
C ALA A 18 6.22 -2.64 -14.62
N GLN A 19 5.36 -1.62 -14.52
CA GLN A 19 5.08 -0.65 -15.59
C GLN A 19 5.97 0.60 -15.52
N GLY A 20 6.96 0.65 -14.61
CA GLY A 20 7.86 1.79 -14.44
C GLY A 20 7.25 2.96 -13.66
N LEU A 21 6.19 2.71 -12.88
CA LEU A 21 5.61 3.68 -11.96
C LEU A 21 6.09 3.44 -10.53
N ALA A 22 6.06 4.49 -9.72
CA ALA A 22 6.25 4.42 -8.27
C ALA A 22 4.92 4.48 -7.54
N CYS A 23 4.85 3.87 -6.36
CA CYS A 23 3.69 3.94 -5.50
C CYS A 23 4.05 4.04 -4.01
N CYS A 24 3.16 4.66 -3.23
CA CYS A 24 3.27 4.78 -1.77
C CYS A 24 1.94 4.35 -1.12
N PRO A 25 1.89 3.19 -0.44
CA PRO A 25 0.74 2.80 0.37
C PRO A 25 0.69 3.62 1.66
N MET A 26 -0.50 4.10 2.04
CA MET A 26 -0.72 4.95 3.20
C MET A 26 -1.97 4.50 3.96
N GLU A 27 -1.80 4.15 5.23
CA GLU A 27 -2.90 3.79 6.15
C GLU A 27 -3.32 4.94 7.08
N GLY A 28 -2.48 5.96 7.20
CA GLY A 28 -2.68 7.10 8.11
C GLY A 28 -3.69 8.12 7.60
N TYR A 29 -4.99 7.81 7.64
CA TYR A 29 -6.05 8.70 7.18
C TYR A 29 -7.29 8.75 8.10
N ASP A 30 -8.09 9.80 7.93
CA ASP A 30 -9.42 9.90 8.54
C ASP A 30 -10.47 9.23 7.62
N GLU A 31 -10.84 8.00 7.97
CA GLU A 31 -11.80 7.21 7.21
C GLU A 31 -13.17 7.91 7.06
N LYS A 32 -13.64 8.61 8.09
CA LYS A 32 -14.96 9.29 8.04
C LYS A 32 -14.93 10.42 7.03
N ARG A 33 -13.84 11.19 6.99
CA ARG A 33 -13.65 12.26 5.99
C ARG A 33 -13.53 11.70 4.57
N ILE A 34 -12.77 10.63 4.37
CA ILE A 34 -12.66 9.98 3.05
C ILE A 34 -14.02 9.48 2.57
N LYS A 35 -14.77 8.77 3.42
CA LYS A 35 -16.12 8.28 3.09
C LYS A 35 -17.05 9.42 2.70
N LYS A 36 -16.98 10.57 3.38
CA LYS A 36 -17.79 11.75 3.05
C LYS A 36 -17.40 12.35 1.70
N VAL A 37 -16.11 12.52 1.42
CA VAL A 37 -15.61 13.09 0.17
C VAL A 37 -15.95 12.20 -1.03
N LEU A 38 -15.75 10.88 -0.89
CA LEU A 38 -16.00 9.90 -1.94
C LEU A 38 -17.46 9.40 -1.98
N LYS A 39 -18.33 9.95 -1.13
CA LYS A 39 -19.76 9.57 -1.01
C LYS A 39 -19.97 8.06 -0.79
N LEU A 40 -19.07 7.43 -0.03
CA LEU A 40 -19.15 6.01 0.31
C LEU A 40 -20.18 5.76 1.42
N ASN A 41 -20.86 4.61 1.35
CA ASN A 41 -21.82 4.22 2.37
C ASN A 41 -21.14 3.62 3.61
N ARG A 42 -21.92 3.36 4.66
CA ARG A 42 -21.43 2.80 5.93
C ARG A 42 -20.86 1.38 5.85
N HIS A 43 -21.19 0.64 4.78
CA HIS A 43 -20.74 -0.74 4.56
C HIS A 43 -19.38 -0.81 3.84
N CYS A 44 -18.93 0.30 3.25
CA CYS A 44 -17.58 0.40 2.71
C CYS A 44 -16.57 0.52 3.86
N HIS A 45 -15.40 -0.06 3.70
CA HIS A 45 -14.24 0.15 4.57
C HIS A 45 -13.08 0.63 3.71
N VAL A 46 -12.44 1.72 4.12
CA VAL A 46 -11.25 2.21 3.42
C VAL A 46 -10.06 1.44 3.98
N VAL A 47 -9.41 0.66 3.11
CA VAL A 47 -8.35 -0.28 3.48
C VAL A 47 -6.97 0.37 3.44
N MET A 48 -6.67 1.10 2.36
CA MET A 48 -5.50 1.97 2.26
C MET A 48 -5.72 3.05 1.20
N GLY A 49 -4.97 4.14 1.29
CA GLY A 49 -4.72 5.03 0.15
C GLY A 49 -3.44 4.62 -0.56
N ILE A 50 -3.39 4.76 -1.89
CA ILE A 50 -2.17 4.50 -2.67
C ILE A 50 -1.88 5.73 -3.52
N GLY A 51 -0.79 6.44 -3.20
CA GLY A 51 -0.24 7.46 -4.08
C GLY A 51 0.47 6.77 -5.25
N ILE A 52 0.18 7.18 -6.49
CA ILE A 52 0.75 6.60 -7.71
C ILE A 52 1.33 7.73 -8.55
N GLY A 53 2.53 7.54 -9.09
CA GLY A 53 3.18 8.51 -9.95
C GLY A 53 4.51 8.02 -10.48
N TYR A 54 5.37 8.95 -10.84
CA TYR A 54 6.76 8.67 -11.19
C TYR A 54 7.66 8.82 -9.97
N GLU A 55 8.76 8.07 -9.96
CA GLU A 55 9.74 8.14 -8.89
C GLU A 55 10.37 9.54 -8.84
N ALA A 56 10.46 10.12 -7.64
CA ALA A 56 11.19 11.36 -7.43
C ALA A 56 12.70 11.06 -7.36
N GLU A 57 13.55 12.01 -7.78
CA GLU A 57 15.02 11.86 -7.73
C GLU A 57 15.54 11.49 -6.32
N GLN A 58 14.80 11.84 -5.27
CA GLN A 58 15.11 11.53 -3.87
C GLN A 58 14.01 10.66 -3.22
N GLY A 59 13.36 9.79 -3.98
CA GLY A 59 12.23 8.97 -3.50
C GLY A 59 12.58 8.00 -2.36
N ILE A 60 13.84 7.55 -2.31
CA ILE A 60 14.38 6.73 -1.22
C ILE A 60 15.25 7.62 -0.33
N TYR A 61 14.77 7.90 0.88
CA TYR A 61 15.47 8.75 1.84
C TYR A 61 16.55 8.03 2.66
N THR A 62 16.44 6.71 2.79
CA THR A 62 17.32 5.88 3.62
C THR A 62 17.55 4.51 2.99
N GLU A 63 18.64 3.84 3.35
CA GLU A 63 18.86 2.45 2.94
C GLU A 63 17.68 1.56 3.37
N GLN A 64 17.24 0.68 2.46
CA GLN A 64 16.14 -0.22 2.74
C GLN A 64 16.61 -1.36 3.66
N PHE A 65 16.01 -1.43 4.84
CA PHE A 65 16.26 -2.52 5.78
C PHE A 65 15.25 -3.67 5.58
N ARG A 66 15.73 -4.91 5.71
CA ARG A 66 14.90 -6.13 5.78
C ARG A 66 15.43 -7.03 6.90
N ILE A 67 14.52 -7.67 7.63
CA ILE A 67 14.87 -8.62 8.69
C ILE A 67 15.52 -9.88 8.06
N PRO A 68 16.57 -10.45 8.67
CA PRO A 68 17.19 -11.69 8.19
C PRO A 68 16.18 -12.83 8.02
N ARG A 69 16.37 -13.65 6.97
CA ARG A 69 15.41 -14.68 6.53
C ARG A 69 15.20 -15.76 7.59
N GLU A 70 16.27 -16.12 8.29
CA GLU A 70 16.29 -17.10 9.38
C GLU A 70 15.38 -16.71 10.57
N LEU A 71 15.02 -15.43 10.69
CA LEU A 71 14.11 -14.93 11.73
C LEU A 71 12.64 -14.90 11.28
N VAL A 72 12.36 -15.00 9.98
CA VAL A 72 11.00 -14.83 9.41
C VAL A 72 10.50 -16.04 8.61
N ILE A 73 11.37 -16.99 8.26
CA ILE A 73 11.03 -18.22 7.53
C ILE A 73 11.25 -19.43 8.43
N LYS A 74 10.23 -20.28 8.53
CA LYS A 74 10.31 -21.59 9.17
C LYS A 74 10.25 -22.67 8.10
N GLU A 75 11.35 -23.38 7.88
CA GLU A 75 11.39 -24.59 7.08
C GLU A 75 10.83 -25.76 7.91
N VAL A 76 9.94 -26.55 7.30
CA VAL A 76 9.26 -27.71 7.92
C VAL A 76 9.40 -28.94 7.05
#